data_AF-A0A928KCN1-F1
#
_entry.id   AF-A0A928KCN1-F1
#
_cell.length_a   1.000
_cell.length_b   1.000
_cell.length_c   1.000
_cell.angle_alpha   90.00
_cell.angle_beta   90.00
_cell.angle_gamma   90.00
#
_symmetry.space_group_name_H-M   'P 1'
#
loop_
_entity.id
_entity.type
_entity.pdbx_description
1 polymer ?
#
loop_
_entity_poly.entity_id
_entity_poly.type
_entity_poly.pdbx_seq_one_letter_code
_entity_poly.pdbx_strand_id
1 'polypeptide(L)'
;MKKRIALSALLLLLLIGLPLVIYISRDAPDAPEGAIAMIGDYPLTEETLNDYLFTAHVSGQSTKLMDVVKRYARFQIAAEEIEGTTHAMPASQKEKLIKEERENFYRDYEQNDAFCRQYGVTHEDLIRAATTSRLNILNMGRHMTMVFEEHADVKNKQYTADELSSLYETYITQKVDALEFIPIDEEALAVLAAAYPPSGTTEEAKP
;
A
#
# COMPACT_ATOMS: atom_id res chain seq x y z
N MET A 1 -4.57 -21.77 -63.26
CA MET A 1 -3.28 -21.41 -62.61
C MET A 1 -3.51 -20.51 -61.40
N LYS A 2 -4.18 -21.01 -60.35
CA LYS A 2 -4.61 -20.23 -59.16
C LYS A 2 -4.18 -20.91 -57.84
N LYS A 3 -2.90 -21.32 -57.73
CA LYS A 3 -2.38 -22.04 -56.53
C LYS A 3 -0.94 -21.65 -56.15
N ARG A 4 -0.52 -20.40 -56.36
CA ARG A 4 0.85 -19.96 -56.00
C ARG A 4 0.95 -18.64 -55.22
N ILE A 5 -0.17 -18.07 -54.75
CA ILE A 5 -0.16 -16.81 -53.98
C ILE A 5 -0.43 -17.04 -52.47
N ALA A 6 -0.86 -18.23 -52.07
CA ALA A 6 -1.23 -18.50 -50.67
C ALA A 6 -0.06 -18.90 -49.74
N LEU A 7 1.18 -19.03 -50.24
CA LEU A 7 2.31 -19.50 -49.43
C LEU A 7 3.22 -18.37 -48.93
N SER A 8 3.16 -17.18 -49.53
CA SER A 8 4.02 -16.04 -49.17
C SER A 8 3.42 -15.12 -48.09
N ALA A 9 2.10 -15.20 -47.85
CA ALA A 9 1.43 -14.45 -46.79
C ALA A 9 1.49 -15.15 -45.42
N LEU A 10 1.69 -16.48 -45.41
CA LEU A 10 1.75 -17.26 -44.16
C LEU A 10 3.14 -17.19 -43.49
N LEU A 11 4.20 -16.91 -44.25
CA LEU A 11 5.55 -16.73 -43.70
C LEU A 11 5.79 -15.32 -43.14
N LEU A 12 5.05 -14.31 -43.58
CA LEU A 12 5.16 -12.95 -43.05
C LEU A 12 4.46 -12.80 -41.69
N LEU A 13 3.42 -13.60 -41.43
CA LEU A 13 2.71 -13.64 -40.15
C LEU A 13 3.46 -14.39 -39.05
N LEU A 14 4.41 -15.27 -39.41
CA LEU A 14 5.28 -15.96 -38.45
C LEU A 14 6.47 -15.11 -37.98
N LEU A 15 6.72 -13.95 -38.60
CA LEU A 15 7.75 -12.98 -38.21
C LEU A 15 7.20 -11.80 -37.38
N ILE A 16 5.87 -11.68 -37.25
CA ILE A 16 5.19 -10.66 -36.43
C ILE A 16 4.63 -11.27 -35.12
N GLY A 17 4.74 -12.60 -34.98
CA GLY A 17 4.20 -13.37 -33.85
C GLY A 17 5.25 -13.95 -32.90
N LEU A 18 6.49 -13.44 -32.90
CA LEU A 18 7.30 -13.54 -31.69
C LEU A 18 6.77 -12.46 -30.75
N PRO A 19 6.20 -12.78 -29.58
CA PRO A 19 6.18 -11.78 -28.53
C PRO A 19 7.64 -11.39 -28.37
N LEU A 20 7.92 -10.14 -28.71
CA LEU A 20 9.04 -9.41 -28.19
C LEU A 20 8.80 -9.42 -26.68
N VAL A 21 9.16 -10.54 -26.04
CA VAL A 21 9.56 -10.60 -24.65
C VAL A 21 10.83 -9.76 -24.68
N ILE A 22 10.63 -8.44 -24.67
CA ILE A 22 11.64 -7.54 -24.17
C ILE A 22 11.81 -8.03 -22.75
N TYR A 23 12.81 -8.89 -22.58
CA TYR A 23 13.46 -9.11 -21.32
C TYR A 23 14.08 -7.74 -21.01
N ILE A 24 13.23 -6.83 -20.51
CA ILE A 24 13.71 -5.60 -19.91
C ILE A 24 14.60 -6.12 -18.79
N SER A 25 15.90 -5.91 -18.99
CA SER A 25 16.93 -6.10 -17.99
C SER A 25 16.33 -5.71 -16.64
N ARG A 26 16.33 -6.65 -15.69
CA ARG A 26 15.96 -6.44 -14.29
C ARG A 26 17.00 -5.52 -13.63
N ASP A 27 17.23 -4.37 -14.22
CA ASP A 27 17.84 -3.26 -13.52
C ASP A 27 16.70 -2.77 -12.63
N ALA A 28 16.75 -3.20 -11.37
CA ALA A 28 15.88 -2.64 -10.35
C ALA A 28 15.94 -1.12 -10.52
N PRO A 29 14.80 -0.42 -10.65
CA PRO A 29 14.82 1.05 -10.69
C PRO A 29 15.68 1.51 -9.52
N ASP A 30 16.63 2.44 -9.76
CA ASP A 30 17.62 2.91 -8.77
C ASP A 30 16.98 3.02 -7.39
N ALA A 31 17.10 1.94 -6.61
CA ALA A 31 16.27 1.79 -5.44
C ALA A 31 16.75 2.82 -4.43
N PRO A 32 15.85 3.62 -3.85
CA PRO A 32 16.25 4.59 -2.83
C PRO A 32 17.03 3.89 -1.73
N GLU A 33 18.05 4.55 -1.20
CA GLU A 33 18.90 3.99 -0.14
C GLU A 33 18.03 3.49 1.03
N GLY A 34 18.24 2.23 1.43
CA GLY A 34 17.49 1.58 2.51
C GLY A 34 16.15 0.94 2.11
N ALA A 35 15.76 0.98 0.82
CA ALA A 35 14.61 0.22 0.34
C ALA A 35 14.94 -1.28 0.27
N ILE A 36 14.07 -2.11 0.86
CA ILE A 36 14.15 -3.58 0.80
C ILE A 36 13.13 -4.18 -0.19
N ALA A 37 12.18 -3.37 -0.65
CA ALA A 37 11.30 -3.68 -1.78
C ALA A 37 10.76 -2.40 -2.43
N MET A 38 10.10 -2.56 -3.58
CA MET A 38 9.33 -1.52 -4.27
C MET A 38 7.93 -2.05 -4.58
N ILE A 39 6.93 -1.17 -4.59
CA ILE A 39 5.63 -1.42 -5.25
C ILE A 39 5.31 -0.26 -6.19
N GLY A 40 5.42 -0.51 -7.50
CA GLY A 40 5.50 0.56 -8.49
C GLY A 40 6.68 1.48 -8.17
N ASP A 41 6.41 2.79 -8.06
CA ASP A 41 7.41 3.80 -7.72
C ASP A 41 7.57 4.03 -6.20
N TYR A 42 6.85 3.27 -5.37
CA TYR A 42 6.86 3.47 -3.92
C TYR A 42 7.89 2.58 -3.20
N PRO A 43 8.93 3.15 -2.59
CA PRO A 43 9.94 2.40 -1.85
C PRO A 43 9.42 1.92 -0.50
N LEU A 44 9.75 0.67 -0.17
CA LEU A 44 9.42 0.02 1.08
C LEU A 44 10.70 -0.22 1.87
N THR A 45 10.85 0.52 2.97
CA THR A 45 11.93 0.29 3.95
C THR A 45 11.51 -0.76 4.97
N GLU A 46 12.49 -1.32 5.69
CA GLU A 46 12.21 -2.23 6.82
C GLU A 46 11.32 -1.56 7.87
N GLU A 47 11.63 -0.31 8.24
CA GLU A 47 10.84 0.48 9.21
C GLU A 47 9.38 0.64 8.74
N THR A 48 9.18 0.97 7.46
CA THR A 48 7.83 1.18 6.90
C THR A 48 7.03 -0.12 6.94
N LEU A 49 7.61 -1.23 6.49
CA LEU A 49 6.92 -2.52 6.50
C LEU A 49 6.64 -3.00 7.92
N ASN A 50 7.59 -2.80 8.84
CA ASN A 50 7.42 -3.13 10.25
C ASN A 50 6.26 -2.35 10.89
N ASP A 51 6.17 -1.04 10.66
CA ASP A 51 5.08 -0.20 11.19
C ASP A 51 3.71 -0.68 10.70
N TYR A 52 3.60 -1.04 9.42
CA TYR A 52 2.35 -1.54 8.85
C TYR A 52 1.99 -2.94 9.32
N LEU A 53 2.97 -3.86 9.41
CA LEU A 53 2.78 -5.20 9.93
C LEU A 53 2.36 -5.16 11.40
N PHE A 54 3.03 -4.33 12.21
CA PHE A 54 2.66 -4.08 13.60
C PHE A 54 1.24 -3.56 13.74
N THR A 55 0.88 -2.52 12.98
CA THR A 55 -0.47 -1.94 13.00
C THR A 55 -1.52 -2.96 12.59
N ALA A 56 -1.24 -3.77 11.57
CA ALA A 56 -2.12 -4.84 11.13
C ALA A 56 -2.29 -5.92 12.21
N HIS A 57 -1.20 -6.34 12.83
CA HIS A 57 -1.17 -7.33 13.90
C HIS A 57 -2.02 -6.89 15.11
N VAL A 58 -1.78 -5.69 15.61
CA VAL A 58 -2.52 -5.11 16.75
C VAL A 58 -4.00 -4.93 16.43
N SER A 59 -4.34 -4.59 15.19
CA SER A 59 -5.72 -4.36 14.75
C SER A 59 -6.47 -5.65 14.37
N GLY A 60 -5.83 -6.82 14.49
CA GLY A 60 -6.40 -8.11 14.06
C GLY A 60 -6.62 -8.20 12.54
N GLN A 61 -5.92 -7.39 11.75
CA GLN A 61 -5.97 -7.40 10.29
C GLN A 61 -4.96 -8.42 9.73
N SER A 62 -5.04 -8.67 8.43
CA SER A 62 -4.09 -9.57 7.76
C SER A 62 -2.66 -9.03 7.87
N THR A 63 -1.75 -9.85 8.38
CA THR A 63 -0.30 -9.58 8.40
C THR A 63 0.43 -10.25 7.24
N LYS A 64 -0.29 -10.82 6.26
CA LYS A 64 0.36 -11.32 5.05
C LYS A 64 1.07 -10.16 4.37
N LEU A 65 2.35 -10.34 4.06
CA LEU A 65 3.20 -9.30 3.49
C LEU A 65 2.56 -8.59 2.30
N MET A 66 1.98 -9.34 1.36
CA MET A 66 1.35 -8.76 0.18
C MET A 66 0.10 -7.90 0.51
N ASP A 67 -0.68 -8.29 1.52
CA ASP A 67 -1.84 -7.50 1.94
C ASP A 67 -1.39 -6.17 2.57
N VAL A 68 -0.30 -6.22 3.35
CA VAL A 68 0.33 -5.03 3.95
C VAL A 68 0.93 -4.11 2.88
N VAL A 69 1.67 -4.67 1.93
CA VAL A 69 2.27 -3.93 0.81
C VAL A 69 1.19 -3.24 -0.02
N LYS A 70 0.11 -3.94 -0.38
CA LYS A 70 -1.04 -3.35 -1.08
C LYS A 70 -1.69 -2.24 -0.27
N ARG A 71 -1.84 -2.41 1.04
CA ARG A 71 -2.37 -1.37 1.92
C ARG A 71 -1.48 -0.13 1.95
N TYR A 72 -0.17 -0.29 2.02
CA TYR A 72 0.78 0.82 1.91
C TYR A 72 0.61 1.54 0.58
N ALA A 73 0.57 0.82 -0.55
CA ALA A 73 0.39 1.41 -1.87
C ALA A 73 -0.91 2.21 -1.99
N ARG A 74 -2.03 1.71 -1.41
CA ARG A 74 -3.30 2.46 -1.36
C ARG A 74 -3.14 3.84 -0.75
N PHE A 75 -2.38 3.95 0.34
CA PHE A 75 -2.18 5.22 1.01
C PHE A 75 -1.21 6.13 0.26
N GLN A 76 -0.20 5.58 -0.42
CA GLN A 76 0.71 6.39 -1.25
C GLN A 76 -0.01 6.97 -2.47
N ILE A 77 -0.79 6.15 -3.19
CA ILE A 77 -1.63 6.62 -4.30
C ILE A 77 -2.56 7.72 -3.82
N ALA A 78 -3.25 7.51 -2.69
CA ALA A 78 -4.16 8.52 -2.15
C ALA A 78 -3.45 9.82 -1.77
N ALA A 79 -2.23 9.75 -1.23
CA ALA A 79 -1.46 10.93 -0.86
C ALA A 79 -0.94 11.70 -2.09
N GLU A 80 -0.46 10.97 -3.11
CA GLU A 80 0.07 11.53 -4.35
C GLU A 80 -1.04 12.16 -5.20
N GLU A 81 -2.18 11.49 -5.36
CA GLU A 81 -3.26 11.98 -6.21
C GLU A 81 -3.97 13.22 -5.61
N ILE A 82 -4.00 13.37 -4.28
CA ILE A 82 -4.49 14.61 -3.66
C ILE A 82 -3.44 15.72 -3.63
N GLU A 83 -2.17 15.43 -3.88
CA GLU A 83 -1.11 16.43 -3.88
C GLU A 83 -1.34 17.48 -4.97
N GLY A 84 -1.12 18.76 -4.65
CA GLY A 84 -1.34 19.86 -5.60
C GLY A 84 -2.83 20.18 -5.88
N THR A 85 -3.76 19.44 -5.29
CA THR A 85 -5.20 19.71 -5.39
C THR A 85 -5.71 20.54 -4.21
N THR A 86 -6.99 20.93 -4.25
CA THR A 86 -7.68 21.55 -3.09
C THR A 86 -7.84 20.59 -1.91
N HIS A 87 -7.69 19.29 -2.14
CA HIS A 87 -7.79 18.25 -1.12
C HIS A 87 -6.47 17.94 -0.44
N ALA A 88 -5.35 18.51 -0.92
CA ALA A 88 -4.01 18.29 -0.39
C ALA A 88 -3.93 18.47 1.13
N MET A 89 -3.12 17.62 1.75
CA MET A 89 -2.79 17.73 3.17
C MET A 89 -1.83 18.90 3.41
N PRO A 90 -2.06 19.76 4.43
CA PRO A 90 -1.07 20.74 4.82
C PRO A 90 0.25 20.06 5.22
N ALA A 91 1.38 20.60 4.76
CA ALA A 91 2.71 20.06 5.06
C ALA A 91 2.99 19.93 6.57
N SER A 92 2.40 20.80 7.39
CA SER A 92 2.51 20.78 8.85
C SER A 92 1.63 19.74 9.55
N GLN A 93 0.75 19.03 8.83
CA GLN A 93 -0.17 18.10 9.48
C GLN A 93 0.57 16.95 10.18
N LYS A 94 1.61 16.39 9.54
CA LYS A 94 2.36 15.28 10.13
C LYS A 94 2.96 15.69 11.48
N GLU A 95 3.64 16.84 11.52
CA GLU A 95 4.21 17.41 12.75
C GLU A 95 3.14 17.61 13.84
N LYS A 96 1.97 18.14 13.45
CA LYS A 96 0.84 18.32 14.37
C LYS A 96 0.35 16.99 14.94
N LEU A 97 0.21 15.95 14.11
CA LEU A 97 -0.21 14.62 14.56
C LEU A 97 0.83 13.97 15.47
N ILE A 98 2.12 14.10 15.18
CA ILE A 98 3.20 13.61 16.06
C ILE A 98 3.06 14.24 17.45
N LYS A 99 2.86 15.56 17.51
CA LYS A 99 2.68 16.27 18.78
C LYS A 99 1.43 15.77 19.53
N GLU A 100 0.30 15.65 18.84
CA GLU A 100 -0.95 15.15 19.42
C GLU A 100 -0.81 13.71 19.94
N GLU A 101 -0.18 12.81 19.18
CA GLU A 101 0.02 11.42 19.58
C GLU A 101 0.99 11.28 20.73
N ARG A 102 2.02 12.13 20.79
CA ARG A 102 2.91 12.20 21.95
C ARG A 102 2.16 12.66 23.20
N GLU A 103 1.33 13.69 23.10
CA GLU A 103 0.49 14.15 24.21
C GLU A 103 -0.52 13.08 24.65
N ASN A 104 -1.15 12.39 23.70
CA ASN A 104 -2.04 11.26 23.97
C ASN A 104 -1.30 10.12 24.68
N PHE A 105 -0.10 9.78 24.22
CA PHE A 105 0.72 8.74 24.83
C PHE A 105 0.95 9.02 26.33
N TYR A 106 1.40 10.23 26.66
CA TYR A 106 1.72 10.60 28.03
C TYR A 106 0.49 10.88 28.91
N ARG A 107 -0.64 11.28 28.32
CA ARG A 107 -1.91 11.39 29.06
C ARG A 107 -2.33 10.03 29.63
N ASP A 108 -2.15 8.98 28.85
CA ASP A 108 -2.56 7.60 29.18
C ASP A 108 -1.31 6.70 29.39
N TYR A 109 -0.27 7.26 30.03
CA TYR A 109 1.08 6.67 30.09
C TYR A 109 1.11 5.22 30.57
N GLU A 110 0.48 4.90 31.69
CA GLU A 110 0.55 3.55 32.28
C GLU A 110 0.01 2.48 31.32
N GLN A 111 -1.11 2.77 30.64
CA GLN A 111 -1.72 1.86 29.68
C GLN A 111 -0.85 1.71 28.43
N ASN A 112 -0.35 2.82 27.89
CA ASN A 112 0.48 2.81 26.68
C ASN A 112 1.85 2.17 26.91
N ASP A 113 2.44 2.36 28.09
CA ASP A 113 3.70 1.74 28.48
C ASP A 113 3.53 0.22 28.72
N ALA A 114 2.41 -0.19 29.33
CA ALA A 114 2.05 -1.61 29.40
C ALA A 114 1.86 -2.24 28.02
N PHE A 115 1.23 -1.52 27.09
CA PHE A 115 1.07 -1.93 25.70
C PHE A 115 2.43 -2.07 25.00
N CYS A 116 3.32 -1.08 25.14
CA CYS A 116 4.68 -1.13 24.58
C CYS A 116 5.44 -2.36 25.07
N ARG A 117 5.40 -2.65 26.38
CA ARG A 117 6.01 -3.87 26.95
C ARG A 117 5.40 -5.15 26.40
N GLN A 118 4.07 -5.21 26.26
CA GLN A 118 3.38 -6.40 25.76
C GLN A 118 3.82 -6.76 24.33
N TYR A 119 4.02 -5.75 23.48
CA TYR A 119 4.37 -5.96 22.07
C TYR A 119 5.86 -5.77 21.75
N GLY A 120 6.70 -5.49 22.76
CA GLY A 120 8.14 -5.32 22.58
C GLY A 120 8.52 -4.13 21.71
N VAL A 121 7.70 -3.07 21.69
CA VAL A 121 7.93 -1.86 20.89
C VAL A 121 8.35 -0.69 21.78
N THR A 122 9.07 0.28 21.22
CA THR A 122 9.40 1.51 21.95
C THR A 122 8.21 2.46 21.99
N HIS A 123 8.26 3.45 22.88
CA HIS A 123 7.26 4.53 22.94
C HIS A 123 7.19 5.28 21.60
N GLU A 124 8.34 5.54 20.98
CA GLU A 124 8.42 6.22 19.68
C GLU A 124 7.82 5.38 18.55
N ASP A 125 8.01 4.06 18.56
CA ASP A 125 7.40 3.16 17.57
C ASP A 125 5.87 3.20 17.66
N LEU A 126 5.31 3.18 18.89
CA LEU A 126 3.86 3.27 19.07
C LEU A 126 3.31 4.63 18.60
N ILE A 127 3.98 5.72 18.96
CA ILE A 127 3.60 7.07 18.53
C ILE A 127 3.67 7.20 17.01
N ARG A 128 4.72 6.65 16.38
CA ARG A 128 4.91 6.66 14.93
C ARG A 128 3.83 5.85 14.23
N ALA A 129 3.54 4.63 14.68
CA ALA A 129 2.49 3.79 14.13
C ALA A 129 1.10 4.45 14.24
N ALA A 130 0.77 5.02 15.40
CA ALA A 130 -0.47 5.76 15.61
C ALA A 130 -0.58 6.98 14.69
N THR A 131 0.51 7.75 14.58
CA THR A 131 0.58 8.92 13.69
C THR A 131 0.40 8.54 12.23
N THR A 132 1.13 7.53 11.76
CA THR A 132 1.02 7.00 10.39
C THR A 132 -0.39 6.52 10.10
N SER A 133 -1.01 5.77 11.01
CA SER A 133 -2.40 5.32 10.89
C SER A 133 -3.38 6.49 10.75
N ARG A 134 -3.27 7.52 11.61
CA ARG A 134 -4.13 8.72 11.52
C ARG A 134 -3.91 9.50 10.22
N LEU A 135 -2.66 9.68 9.79
CA LEU A 135 -2.35 10.37 8.55
C LEU A 135 -2.93 9.63 7.33
N ASN A 136 -2.77 8.30 7.31
CA ASN A 136 -3.32 7.44 6.27
C ASN A 136 -4.85 7.53 6.15
N ILE A 137 -5.56 7.54 7.30
CA ILE A 137 -7.01 7.72 7.33
C ILE A 137 -7.41 9.08 6.75
N LEU A 138 -6.69 10.15 7.11
CA LEU A 138 -6.97 11.50 6.61
C LEU A 138 -6.73 11.63 5.10
N ASN A 139 -5.61 11.07 4.60
CA ASN A 139 -5.32 11.02 3.16
C ASN A 139 -6.42 10.30 2.41
N MET A 140 -6.82 9.10 2.86
CA MET A 140 -7.90 8.34 2.22
C MET A 140 -9.24 9.07 2.25
N GLY A 141 -9.58 9.72 3.37
CA GLY A 141 -10.83 10.47 3.46
C GLY A 141 -10.89 11.61 2.44
N ARG A 142 -9.79 12.35 2.28
CA ARG A 142 -9.66 13.44 1.31
C ARG A 142 -9.65 12.95 -0.12
N HIS A 143 -8.89 11.89 -0.38
CA HIS A 143 -8.81 11.26 -1.69
C HIS A 143 -10.17 10.72 -2.13
N MET A 144 -10.92 10.10 -1.22
CA MET A 144 -12.27 9.65 -1.47
C MET A 144 -13.21 10.82 -1.81
N THR A 145 -13.12 11.95 -1.12
CA THR A 145 -13.87 13.17 -1.48
C THR A 145 -13.55 13.65 -2.89
N MET A 146 -12.26 13.74 -3.24
CA MET A 146 -11.81 14.15 -4.58
C MET A 146 -12.37 13.23 -5.68
N VAL A 147 -12.22 11.91 -5.52
CA VAL A 147 -12.73 10.92 -6.48
C VAL A 147 -14.24 11.06 -6.65
N PHE A 148 -14.99 11.33 -5.58
CA PHE A 148 -16.44 11.51 -5.65
C PHE A 148 -16.84 12.80 -6.36
N GLU A 149 -16.15 13.91 -6.12
CA GLU A 149 -16.38 15.17 -6.84
C GLU A 149 -16.18 14.98 -8.35
N GLU A 150 -15.08 14.34 -8.76
CA GLU A 150 -14.79 14.04 -10.16
C GLU A 150 -15.85 13.15 -10.83
N HIS A 151 -16.43 12.20 -10.09
CA HIS A 151 -17.41 11.27 -10.64
C HIS A 151 -18.87 11.76 -10.55
N ALA A 152 -19.19 12.64 -9.59
CA ALA A 152 -20.51 13.24 -9.44
C ALA A 152 -20.79 14.25 -10.57
N ASP A 153 -19.80 15.06 -10.94
CA ASP A 153 -19.91 16.04 -12.01
C ASP A 153 -20.13 15.41 -13.39
N VAL A 154 -19.67 14.17 -13.59
CA VAL A 154 -19.75 13.49 -14.90
C VAL A 154 -21.13 12.89 -15.18
N LYS A 155 -21.92 12.54 -14.15
CA LYS A 155 -23.12 11.70 -14.35
C LYS A 155 -24.45 12.26 -13.85
N ASN A 156 -24.47 13.40 -13.16
CA ASN A 156 -25.70 14.01 -12.64
C ASN A 156 -26.60 12.99 -11.87
N LYS A 157 -25.95 11.99 -11.26
CA LYS A 157 -26.57 10.80 -10.67
C LYS A 157 -26.42 10.90 -9.16
N GLN A 158 -27.50 10.71 -8.41
CA GLN A 158 -27.41 10.51 -6.96
C GLN A 158 -26.92 9.10 -6.68
N TYR A 159 -25.81 9.00 -5.94
CA TYR A 159 -25.29 7.73 -5.44
C TYR A 159 -25.67 7.56 -3.97
N THR A 160 -25.95 6.33 -3.58
CA THR A 160 -26.01 5.91 -2.17
C THR A 160 -24.61 5.83 -1.56
N ALA A 161 -24.51 5.80 -0.22
CA ALA A 161 -23.23 5.66 0.47
C ALA A 161 -22.50 4.36 0.08
N ASP A 162 -23.22 3.26 -0.07
CA ASP A 162 -22.64 1.96 -0.45
C ASP A 162 -22.12 1.94 -1.89
N GLU A 163 -22.83 2.61 -2.81
CA GLU A 163 -22.37 2.76 -4.20
C GLU A 163 -21.12 3.64 -4.28
N LEU A 164 -21.06 4.73 -3.52
CA LEU A 164 -19.87 5.58 -3.43
C LEU A 164 -18.69 4.82 -2.85
N SER A 165 -18.89 4.09 -1.75
CA SER A 165 -17.86 3.23 -1.16
C SER A 165 -17.35 2.19 -2.17
N SER A 166 -18.26 1.51 -2.87
CA SER A 166 -17.91 0.50 -3.89
C SER A 166 -17.18 1.11 -5.08
N LEU A 167 -17.56 2.32 -5.51
CA LEU A 167 -16.88 3.05 -6.57
C LEU A 167 -15.44 3.34 -6.18
N TYR A 168 -15.23 3.89 -4.98
CA TYR A 168 -13.90 4.20 -4.48
C TYR A 168 -13.05 2.94 -4.30
N GLU A 169 -13.60 1.88 -3.71
CA GLU A 169 -12.90 0.60 -3.55
C GLU A 169 -12.50 0.00 -4.90
N THR A 170 -13.37 0.08 -5.91
CA THR A 170 -13.05 -0.37 -7.27
C THR A 170 -11.92 0.47 -7.86
N TYR A 171 -12.01 1.79 -7.75
CA TYR A 171 -11.02 2.73 -8.28
C TYR A 171 -9.63 2.45 -7.70
N ILE A 172 -9.51 2.44 -6.36
CA ILE A 172 -8.21 2.29 -5.70
C ILE A 172 -7.64 0.87 -5.88
N THR A 173 -8.50 -0.16 -5.90
CA THR A 173 -8.05 -1.54 -6.12
C THR A 173 -7.48 -1.72 -7.52
N GLN A 174 -8.12 -1.15 -8.55
CA GLN A 174 -7.60 -1.18 -9.92
C GLN A 174 -6.23 -0.52 -10.03
N LYS A 175 -6.02 0.61 -9.35
CA LYS A 175 -4.73 1.32 -9.32
C LYS A 175 -3.64 0.47 -8.65
N VAL A 176 -3.95 -0.12 -7.50
CA VAL A 176 -3.00 -0.96 -6.74
C VAL A 176 -2.66 -2.25 -7.48
N ASP A 177 -3.65 -2.91 -8.08
CA ASP A 177 -3.43 -4.16 -8.82
C ASP A 177 -2.66 -3.95 -10.12
N ALA A 178 -2.56 -2.70 -10.61
CA ALA A 178 -1.70 -2.35 -11.73
C ALA A 178 -0.22 -2.16 -11.35
N LEU A 179 0.11 -2.10 -10.05
CA LEU A 179 1.48 -1.94 -9.58
C LEU A 179 2.22 -3.28 -9.51
N GLU A 180 3.49 -3.26 -9.91
CA GLU A 180 4.39 -4.41 -9.77
C GLU A 180 5.11 -4.36 -8.42
N PHE A 181 5.12 -5.47 -7.70
CA PHE A 181 5.92 -5.63 -6.47
C PHE A 181 7.29 -6.24 -6.82
N ILE A 182 8.36 -5.53 -6.45
CA ILE A 182 9.74 -5.92 -6.73
C ILE A 182 10.47 -6.08 -5.40
N PRO A 183 10.79 -7.31 -4.96
CA PRO A 183 11.65 -7.51 -3.80
C PRO A 183 13.09 -7.12 -4.14
N ILE A 184 13.77 -6.42 -3.22
CA ILE A 184 15.19 -6.05 -3.33
C ILE A 184 16.02 -6.92 -2.37
N ASP A 185 15.54 -7.06 -1.13
CA ASP A 185 16.15 -7.91 -0.10
C ASP A 185 15.13 -8.95 0.38
N GLU A 186 15.18 -10.14 -0.25
CA GLU A 186 14.28 -11.25 0.09
C GLU A 186 14.48 -11.77 1.51
N GLU A 187 15.69 -11.67 2.06
CA GLU A 187 16.00 -12.13 3.42
C GLU A 187 15.36 -11.21 4.45
N ALA A 188 15.53 -9.89 4.31
CA ALA A 188 14.88 -8.91 5.18
C ALA A 188 13.35 -9.04 5.14
N LEU A 189 12.76 -9.23 3.96
CA LEU A 189 11.32 -9.46 3.80
C LEU A 189 10.86 -10.75 4.50
N ALA A 190 11.64 -11.83 4.44
CA ALA A 190 11.33 -13.08 5.11
C ALA A 190 11.40 -12.95 6.64
N VAL A 191 12.42 -12.24 7.16
CA VAL A 191 12.57 -11.95 8.59
C VAL A 191 11.36 -11.15 9.10
N LEU A 192 10.96 -10.10 8.40
CA LEU A 192 9.80 -9.29 8.74
C LEU A 192 8.49 -10.09 8.70
N ALA A 193 8.28 -10.89 7.66
CA ALA A 193 7.09 -11.73 7.56
C ALA A 193 7.01 -12.78 8.68
N ALA A 194 8.15 -13.29 9.14
CA ALA A 194 8.22 -14.24 10.25
C ALA A 194 7.96 -13.58 11.62
N ALA A 195 8.30 -12.30 11.79
CA ALA A 195 8.04 -11.55 13.02
C ALA A 195 6.54 -11.33 13.28
N TYR A 196 5.72 -11.30 12.21
CA TYR A 196 4.27 -11.06 12.29
C TYR A 196 3.48 -12.17 11.58
N PRO A 197 3.44 -13.40 12.14
CA PRO A 197 2.78 -14.51 11.47
C PRO A 197 1.29 -14.23 11.22
N PRO A 198 0.71 -14.72 10.11
CA PRO A 198 -0.70 -14.54 9.80
C PRO A 198 -1.60 -14.96 10.97
N SER A 199 -2.53 -14.09 11.35
CA SER A 199 -3.57 -14.39 12.33
C SER A 199 -4.31 -15.67 11.92
N GLY A 200 -4.12 -16.74 12.72
CA GLY A 200 -4.60 -18.10 12.43
C GLY A 200 -3.55 -19.21 12.51
N THR A 201 -2.26 -18.91 12.73
CA THR A 201 -1.21 -19.93 12.95
C THR A 201 -0.82 -20.14 14.41
N THR A 202 -1.57 -19.60 15.38
CA THR A 202 -1.49 -20.12 16.75
C THR A 202 -2.05 -21.53 16.74
N GLU A 203 -1.16 -22.50 16.64
CA GLU A 203 -1.36 -23.81 17.25
C GLU A 203 -1.96 -23.54 18.63
N GLU A 204 -3.20 -23.98 18.85
CA GLU A 204 -3.82 -23.96 20.16
C GLU A 204 -2.86 -24.69 21.11
N ALA A 205 -2.07 -23.93 21.87
CA ALA A 205 -1.47 -24.44 23.09
C ALA A 205 -2.64 -24.74 24.03
N LYS A 206 -3.21 -25.94 23.88
CA LYS A 206 -4.20 -26.47 24.81
C LYS A 206 -3.57 -26.50 26.21
N PRO A 207 -4.31 -26.06 27.24
CA PRO A 207 -3.92 -26.34 28.62
C PRO A 207 -3.92 -27.86 28.88
#